data_AF-A0AAW1C4A7-F1
#
_entry.id   AF-A0AAW1C4A7-F1
#
_cell.length_a   1.000
_cell.length_b   1.000
_cell.length_c   1.000
_cell.angle_alpha   90.00
_cell.angle_beta   90.00
_cell.angle_gamma   90.00
#
_symmetry.space_group_name_H-M   'P 1'
#
loop_
_entity.id
_entity.type
_entity.pdbx_description
1 polymer ?
#
loop_
_entity_poly.entity_id
_entity_poly.type
_entity_poly.pdbx_seq_one_letter_code
_entity_poly.pdbx_strand_id
1 'polypeptide(L)'
;MFAFDAVFPQDASQAEVCSGTVAEVIQSVVNGADGCIFCFGHVKLGKSYTMFGKDNSTQSLGIVPCAISWLFKLINERKEKTGTRFSIRVSAVEISGKDENLKDLLAEVATGSLQDGQSPGVYLREDPICGTQLQNQSELRAPTAEKAAFFLDAALAARSTSKPECDEEDRRNSHMFFTLHIYQYRMEKSGKGGMSGGRSRLHLIDLGSCEKVLSKSRDEGSSFSLSLSALGSVILALINGAKHVPYKDNKLTMLLRESLGNINCRTTMLAHISDSPGSYAESLMTLQLASRIHRMRKKKSKQYASSSSGGESSCEEGHNPSLVAADVLRSAHG
;
A
#
# COMPACT_ATOMS: atom_id res chain seq x y z
N MET A 1 9.14 9.82 -24.83
CA MET A 1 8.97 8.36 -24.69
C MET A 1 8.98 8.02 -23.22
N PHE A 2 7.93 7.37 -22.72
CA PHE A 2 7.88 6.83 -21.36
C PHE A 2 8.31 5.36 -21.37
N ALA A 3 8.95 4.90 -20.30
CA ALA A 3 9.42 3.53 -20.15
C ALA A 3 9.14 3.06 -18.72
N PHE A 4 8.49 1.90 -18.60
CA PHE A 4 8.02 1.31 -17.35
C PHE A 4 8.41 -0.17 -17.29
N ASP A 5 8.18 -0.82 -16.16
CA ASP A 5 8.51 -2.23 -15.97
C ASP A 5 7.52 -3.15 -16.69
N ALA A 6 6.24 -2.77 -16.66
CA ALA A 6 5.16 -3.45 -17.35
C ALA A 6 4.09 -2.43 -17.78
N VAL A 7 3.37 -2.76 -18.86
CA VAL A 7 2.18 -2.02 -19.32
C VAL A 7 1.07 -3.05 -19.52
N PHE A 8 -0.05 -2.83 -18.84
CA PHE A 8 -1.23 -3.68 -18.91
C PHE A 8 -2.30 -2.99 -19.75
N PRO A 9 -2.68 -3.57 -20.91
CA PRO A 9 -3.78 -3.06 -21.72
C PRO A 9 -5.14 -3.31 -21.05
N GLN A 10 -6.21 -2.75 -21.63
CA GLN A 10 -7.57 -2.81 -21.04
C GLN A 10 -8.14 -4.24 -20.95
N ASP A 11 -7.68 -5.13 -21.82
CA ASP A 11 -8.03 -6.55 -21.89
C ASP A 11 -7.16 -7.43 -20.97
N ALA A 12 -6.16 -6.86 -20.29
CA ALA A 12 -5.36 -7.59 -19.33
C ALA A 12 -6.24 -8.13 -18.19
N SER A 13 -6.08 -9.42 -17.91
CA SER A 13 -6.78 -10.09 -16.84
C SER A 13 -6.25 -9.65 -15.48
N GLN A 14 -7.08 -9.79 -14.43
CA GLN A 14 -6.62 -9.53 -13.06
C GLN A 14 -5.47 -10.46 -12.67
N ALA A 15 -5.46 -11.69 -13.15
CA ALA A 15 -4.39 -12.66 -12.90
C ALA A 15 -3.04 -12.17 -13.44
N GLU A 16 -3.01 -11.63 -14.67
CA GLU A 16 -1.80 -11.06 -15.27
C GLU A 16 -1.31 -9.84 -14.50
N VAL A 17 -2.22 -8.92 -14.15
CA VAL A 17 -1.88 -7.74 -13.34
C VAL A 17 -1.33 -8.16 -11.97
N CYS A 18 -1.94 -9.15 -11.32
CA CYS A 18 -1.45 -9.68 -10.05
C CYS A 18 -0.06 -10.31 -10.18
N SER A 19 0.17 -11.12 -11.22
CA SER A 19 1.46 -11.77 -11.47
C SER A 19 2.59 -10.77 -11.70
N GLY A 20 2.38 -9.75 -12.52
CA GLY A 20 3.41 -8.74 -12.75
C GLY A 20 3.65 -7.78 -11.59
N THR A 21 2.75 -7.72 -10.60
CA THR A 21 2.78 -6.70 -9.52
C THR A 21 3.21 -7.28 -8.17
N VAL A 22 2.69 -8.45 -7.80
CA VAL A 22 2.68 -8.94 -6.41
C VAL A 22 3.95 -9.74 -6.06
N ALA A 23 4.47 -10.53 -7.00
CA ALA A 23 5.47 -11.57 -6.73
C ALA A 23 6.73 -11.03 -6.03
N GLU A 24 7.34 -9.98 -6.58
CA GLU A 24 8.59 -9.42 -6.03
C GLU A 24 8.39 -8.79 -4.64
N VAL A 25 7.23 -8.19 -4.39
CA VAL A 25 6.90 -7.56 -3.11
C VAL A 25 6.70 -8.61 -2.03
N ILE A 26 5.95 -9.68 -2.32
CA ILE A 26 5.76 -10.79 -1.39
C ILE A 26 7.08 -11.47 -1.03
N GLN A 27 7.96 -11.68 -2.02
CA GLN A 27 9.29 -12.25 -1.77
C GLN A 27 10.11 -11.37 -0.81
N SER A 28 10.09 -10.05 -1.02
CA SER A 28 10.76 -9.08 -0.16
C SER A 28 10.21 -9.09 1.27
N VAL A 29 8.89 -9.16 1.42
CA VAL A 29 8.22 -9.21 2.73
C VAL A 29 8.58 -10.46 3.50
N VAL A 30 8.52 -11.63 2.87
CA VAL A 30 8.90 -12.89 3.53
C VAL A 30 10.40 -12.93 3.86
N ASN A 31 11.23 -12.16 3.17
CA ASN A 31 12.64 -11.95 3.50
C ASN A 31 12.90 -10.98 4.66
N GLY A 32 11.85 -10.33 5.22
CA GLY A 32 11.99 -9.45 6.37
C GLY A 32 12.10 -7.96 6.04
N ALA A 33 11.96 -7.58 4.78
CA ALA A 33 11.84 -6.17 4.38
C ALA A 33 10.37 -5.73 4.32
N ASP A 34 10.09 -4.42 4.43
CA ASP A 34 8.73 -3.94 4.21
C ASP A 34 8.38 -4.01 2.70
N GLY A 35 7.09 -4.08 2.39
CA GLY A 35 6.55 -4.07 1.05
C GLY A 35 5.33 -3.19 0.96
N CYS A 36 5.13 -2.52 -0.17
CA CYS A 36 3.99 -1.65 -0.41
C CYS A 36 3.48 -1.80 -1.84
N ILE A 37 2.18 -2.00 -2.02
CA ILE A 37 1.53 -1.96 -3.33
C ILE A 37 0.39 -0.95 -3.26
N PHE A 38 0.37 0.01 -4.18
CA PHE A 38 -0.68 1.00 -4.24
C PHE A 38 -1.07 1.36 -5.67
N CYS A 39 -2.34 1.69 -5.86
CA CYS A 39 -2.84 2.26 -7.12
C CYS A 39 -2.82 3.78 -7.05
N PHE A 40 -2.48 4.43 -8.17
CA PHE A 40 -2.48 5.88 -8.30
C PHE A 40 -3.00 6.28 -9.67
N GLY A 41 -3.88 7.27 -9.71
CA GLY A 41 -4.45 7.78 -10.97
C GLY A 41 -5.74 8.54 -10.73
N HIS A 42 -6.24 9.14 -11.79
CA HIS A 42 -7.44 9.98 -11.76
C HIS A 42 -8.72 9.19 -11.41
N VAL A 43 -9.84 9.90 -11.24
CA VAL A 43 -11.12 9.32 -10.85
C VAL A 43 -11.65 8.32 -11.89
N LYS A 44 -12.44 7.34 -11.42
CA LYS A 44 -13.14 6.34 -12.24
C LYS A 44 -12.27 5.44 -13.14
N LEU A 45 -10.98 5.28 -12.85
CA LEU A 45 -10.09 4.38 -13.62
C LEU A 45 -9.99 2.94 -13.08
N GLY A 46 -10.89 2.52 -12.18
CA GLY A 46 -10.89 1.14 -11.67
C GLY A 46 -9.75 0.79 -10.70
N LYS A 47 -9.25 1.77 -9.92
CA LYS A 47 -8.23 1.56 -8.87
C LYS A 47 -8.67 0.51 -7.85
N SER A 48 -9.83 0.73 -7.21
CA SER A 48 -10.37 -0.20 -6.23
C SER A 48 -10.72 -1.57 -6.82
N TYR A 49 -11.15 -1.62 -8.10
CA TYR A 49 -11.32 -2.89 -8.80
C TYR A 49 -9.99 -3.63 -8.97
N THR A 50 -8.90 -2.93 -9.27
CA THR A 50 -7.57 -3.55 -9.37
C THR A 50 -7.09 -4.03 -8.01
N MET A 51 -7.32 -3.25 -6.94
CA MET A 51 -6.93 -3.62 -5.58
C MET A 51 -7.73 -4.80 -5.01
N PHE A 52 -9.07 -4.80 -5.13
CA PHE A 52 -9.92 -5.78 -4.45
C PHE A 52 -10.55 -6.79 -5.41
N GLY A 53 -10.88 -6.35 -6.63
CA GLY A 53 -11.56 -7.19 -7.62
C GLY A 53 -13.06 -7.26 -7.42
N LYS A 54 -13.64 -8.39 -7.83
CA LYS A 54 -15.04 -8.77 -7.58
C LYS A 54 -15.10 -10.23 -7.15
N ASP A 55 -16.02 -10.57 -6.26
CA ASP A 55 -16.22 -11.93 -5.74
C ASP A 55 -16.95 -12.89 -6.69
N ASN A 56 -17.27 -12.43 -7.90
CA ASN A 56 -18.07 -13.21 -8.84
C ASN A 56 -17.28 -14.41 -9.43
N SER A 57 -15.95 -14.36 -9.41
CA SER A 57 -15.08 -15.43 -9.92
C SER A 57 -13.66 -15.34 -9.35
N THR A 58 -12.95 -16.47 -9.32
CA THR A 58 -11.52 -16.49 -8.96
C THR A 58 -10.64 -15.70 -9.94
N GLN A 59 -11.09 -15.56 -11.20
CA GLN A 59 -10.40 -14.78 -12.23
C GLN A 59 -10.58 -13.27 -12.07
N SER A 60 -11.53 -12.82 -11.23
CA SER A 60 -11.79 -11.41 -10.97
C SER A 60 -11.20 -10.90 -9.65
N LEU A 61 -10.46 -11.73 -8.91
CA LEU A 61 -9.79 -11.34 -7.67
C LEU A 61 -8.71 -10.28 -7.93
N GLY A 62 -8.70 -9.23 -7.11
CA GLY A 62 -7.72 -8.16 -7.22
C GLY A 62 -6.37 -8.47 -6.55
N ILE A 63 -5.52 -7.45 -6.48
CA ILE A 63 -4.19 -7.50 -5.89
C ILE A 63 -4.21 -7.97 -4.43
N VAL A 64 -5.13 -7.48 -3.60
CA VAL A 64 -5.18 -7.74 -2.16
C VAL A 64 -5.48 -9.21 -1.86
N PRO A 65 -6.58 -9.83 -2.37
CA PRO A 65 -6.83 -11.25 -2.15
C PRO A 65 -5.74 -12.14 -2.76
N CYS A 66 -5.18 -11.78 -3.91
CA CYS A 66 -4.04 -12.50 -4.50
C CYS A 66 -2.79 -12.43 -3.61
N ALA A 67 -2.47 -11.24 -3.08
CA ALA A 67 -1.34 -11.03 -2.18
C ALA A 67 -1.49 -11.81 -0.87
N ILE A 68 -2.70 -11.86 -0.30
CA ILE A 68 -2.99 -12.71 0.86
C ILE A 68 -2.68 -14.18 0.52
N SER A 69 -3.27 -14.71 -0.54
CA SER A 69 -3.06 -16.11 -0.95
C SER A 69 -1.58 -16.45 -1.16
N TRP A 70 -0.86 -15.61 -1.91
CA TRP A 70 0.54 -15.84 -2.27
C TRP A 70 1.48 -15.69 -1.09
N LEU A 71 1.21 -14.75 -0.18
CA LEU A 71 1.96 -14.57 1.06
C LEU A 71 1.91 -15.83 1.92
N PHE A 72 0.70 -16.34 2.19
CA PHE A 72 0.54 -17.54 3.02
C PHE A 72 1.14 -18.78 2.37
N LYS A 73 1.01 -18.92 1.03
CA LYS A 73 1.68 -19.99 0.29
C LYS A 73 3.21 -19.94 0.48
N LEU A 74 3.82 -18.78 0.24
CA LEU A 74 5.27 -18.62 0.36
C LEU A 74 5.77 -18.81 1.80
N ILE A 75 4.99 -18.36 2.80
CA ILE A 75 5.29 -18.56 4.22
C ILE A 75 5.29 -20.05 4.57
N ASN A 76 4.33 -20.83 4.07
CA ASN A 76 4.29 -22.27 4.30
C ASN A 76 5.50 -22.97 3.68
N GLU A 77 5.84 -22.64 2.43
CA GLU A 77 7.04 -23.17 1.77
C GLU A 77 8.34 -22.84 2.55
N ARG A 78 8.44 -21.62 3.09
CA ARG A 78 9.57 -21.19 3.93
C ARG A 78 9.63 -21.94 5.25
N LYS A 79 8.48 -22.08 5.92
CA LYS A 79 8.37 -22.82 7.18
C LYS A 79 8.86 -24.26 7.01
N GLU A 80 8.51 -24.92 5.91
CA GLU A 80 8.96 -26.28 5.58
C GLU A 80 10.47 -26.35 5.29
N LYS A 81 11.02 -25.39 4.53
CA LYS A 81 12.44 -25.40 4.13
C LYS A 81 13.40 -24.99 5.24
N THR A 82 13.06 -23.98 6.05
CA THR A 82 14.01 -23.36 6.99
C THR A 82 13.65 -23.56 8.45
N GLY A 83 12.45 -24.06 8.76
CA GLY A 83 11.94 -24.15 10.13
C GLY A 83 11.57 -22.79 10.75
N THR A 84 11.56 -21.72 9.95
CA THR A 84 11.17 -20.38 10.42
C THR A 84 9.69 -20.37 10.77
N ARG A 85 9.34 -19.83 11.94
CA ARG A 85 7.96 -19.65 12.37
C ARG A 85 7.49 -18.25 12.03
N PHE A 86 6.24 -18.16 11.58
CA PHE A 86 5.61 -16.90 11.22
C PHE A 86 4.35 -16.69 12.06
N SER A 87 4.11 -15.46 12.48
CA SER A 87 2.83 -15.02 13.03
C SER A 87 2.36 -13.83 12.21
N ILE A 88 1.18 -13.95 11.62
CA ILE A 88 0.60 -12.91 10.77
C ILE A 88 -0.53 -12.22 11.55
N ARG A 89 -0.55 -10.90 11.47
CA ARG A 89 -1.64 -10.07 11.96
C ARG A 89 -2.09 -9.09 10.88
N VAL A 90 -3.33 -8.62 10.97
CA VAL A 90 -3.96 -7.72 9.99
C VAL A 90 -4.42 -6.46 10.71
N SER A 91 -4.16 -5.31 10.10
CA SER A 91 -4.82 -4.05 10.42
C SER A 91 -5.45 -3.48 9.15
N ALA A 92 -6.54 -2.75 9.30
CA ALA A 92 -7.16 -2.04 8.19
C ALA A 92 -7.71 -0.70 8.65
N VAL A 93 -7.29 0.38 7.99
CA VAL A 93 -7.64 1.74 8.36
C VAL A 93 -8.10 2.51 7.13
N GLU A 94 -9.16 3.30 7.31
CA GLU A 94 -9.64 4.26 6.33
C GLU A 94 -9.35 5.67 6.79
N ILE A 95 -8.92 6.51 5.86
CA ILE A 95 -8.96 7.96 5.98
C ILE A 95 -9.90 8.49 4.90
N SER A 96 -10.93 9.22 5.31
CA SER A 96 -11.98 9.67 4.40
C SER A 96 -12.46 11.09 4.66
N GLY A 97 -12.98 11.71 3.60
CA GLY A 97 -13.62 13.02 3.63
C GLY A 97 -12.69 14.21 3.81
N LYS A 98 -13.29 15.40 3.91
CA LYS A 98 -12.57 16.68 4.00
C LYS A 98 -11.82 16.88 5.31
N ASP A 99 -12.35 16.33 6.39
CA ASP A 99 -11.81 16.46 7.75
C ASP A 99 -10.78 15.37 8.10
N GLU A 100 -10.40 14.56 7.11
CA GLU A 100 -9.45 13.46 7.28
C GLU A 100 -9.88 12.52 8.42
N ASN A 101 -11.14 12.06 8.37
CA ASN A 101 -11.70 11.18 9.37
C ASN A 101 -10.99 9.83 9.32
N LEU A 102 -10.28 9.53 10.41
CA LEU A 102 -9.48 8.32 10.55
C LEU A 102 -10.32 7.25 11.26
N LYS A 103 -10.51 6.10 10.61
CA LYS A 103 -11.39 5.04 11.08
C LYS A 103 -10.67 3.69 11.06
N ASP A 104 -10.73 2.98 12.18
CA ASP A 104 -10.40 1.56 12.21
C ASP A 104 -11.51 0.74 11.57
N LEU A 105 -11.19 0.02 10.50
CA LEU A 105 -12.15 -0.81 9.78
C LEU A 105 -12.36 -2.18 10.46
N LEU A 106 -11.51 -2.55 11.43
CA LEU A 106 -11.58 -3.83 12.14
C LEU A 106 -11.97 -3.69 13.61
N ALA A 107 -12.27 -2.48 14.09
CA ALA A 107 -12.62 -2.24 15.49
C ALA A 107 -13.81 -3.09 15.97
N GLU A 108 -14.88 -3.20 15.19
CA GLU A 108 -16.06 -4.02 15.56
C GLU A 108 -15.74 -5.51 15.63
N VAL A 109 -14.82 -5.98 14.78
CA VAL A 109 -14.34 -7.36 14.79
C VAL A 109 -13.44 -7.62 16.00
N ALA A 110 -12.68 -6.61 16.42
CA ALA A 110 -11.78 -6.67 17.57
C ALA A 110 -12.52 -6.70 18.92
N THR A 111 -13.56 -5.87 19.07
CA THR A 111 -14.37 -5.79 20.30
C THR A 111 -15.44 -6.87 20.39
N GLY A 112 -15.67 -7.61 19.29
CA GLY A 112 -16.59 -8.73 19.23
C GLY A 112 -18.04 -8.31 19.41
N SER A 113 -18.61 -7.56 18.46
CA SER A 113 -20.06 -7.25 18.32
C SER A 113 -20.83 -6.75 19.56
N LEU A 114 -20.17 -6.51 20.71
CA LEU A 114 -20.78 -6.02 21.93
C LEU A 114 -20.81 -4.49 21.86
N GLN A 115 -22.00 -3.97 21.57
CA GLN A 115 -22.36 -2.56 21.68
C GLN A 115 -22.26 -2.15 23.16
N ASP A 116 -21.09 -1.74 23.67
CA ASP A 116 -21.01 -0.80 24.80
C ASP A 116 -19.62 -0.22 25.14
N GLY A 117 -18.59 -0.47 24.32
CA GLY A 117 -17.28 0.16 24.51
C GLY A 117 -17.02 1.20 23.44
N GLN A 118 -16.88 2.48 23.80
CA GLN A 118 -16.20 3.45 22.93
C GLN A 118 -14.81 2.89 22.61
N SER A 119 -14.62 2.40 21.39
CA SER A 119 -13.28 2.05 20.89
C SER A 119 -12.39 3.28 21.09
N PRO A 120 -11.15 3.13 21.59
CA PRO A 120 -10.31 4.26 22.03
C PRO A 120 -9.92 5.26 20.93
N GLY A 121 -10.46 5.12 19.72
CA GLY A 121 -10.17 5.95 18.55
C GLY A 121 -8.77 5.66 18.02
N VAL A 122 -8.66 5.49 16.71
CA VAL A 122 -7.35 5.44 16.06
C VAL A 122 -6.85 6.86 15.87
N TYR A 123 -5.60 7.12 16.23
CA TYR A 123 -4.99 8.43 16.05
C TYR A 123 -3.53 8.31 15.62
N LEU A 124 -3.04 9.36 14.98
CA LEU A 124 -1.66 9.49 14.55
C LEU A 124 -0.87 10.25 15.61
N ARG A 125 0.29 9.72 16.00
CA ARG A 125 1.24 10.40 16.88
C ARG A 125 2.58 10.53 16.18
N GLU A 126 3.20 11.69 16.25
CA GLU A 126 4.61 11.84 15.87
C GLU A 126 5.50 11.34 17.00
N ASP A 127 6.30 10.31 16.72
CA ASP A 127 7.40 9.90 17.58
C ASP A 127 8.71 10.59 17.11
N PRO A 128 9.47 11.24 18.00
CA PRO A 128 10.70 11.93 17.63
C PRO A 128 11.79 11.04 17.01
N ILE A 129 11.75 9.74 17.27
CA ILE A 129 12.79 8.77 16.86
C ILE A 129 12.30 7.93 15.68
N CYS A 130 11.04 7.50 15.72
CA CYS A 130 10.46 6.55 14.77
C CYS A 130 9.62 7.24 13.69
N GLY A 131 9.41 8.55 13.79
CA GLY A 131 8.53 9.32 12.92
C GLY A 131 7.05 9.11 13.27
N THR A 132 6.18 9.42 12.32
CA THR A 132 4.73 9.29 12.53
C THR A 132 4.32 7.83 12.68
N GLN A 133 3.56 7.53 13.74
CA GLN A 133 3.04 6.20 14.05
C GLN A 133 1.53 6.24 14.23
N LEU A 134 0.86 5.26 13.62
CA LEU A 134 -0.53 4.97 13.88
C LEU A 134 -0.68 4.24 15.22
N GLN A 135 -1.47 4.80 16.13
CA GLN A 135 -1.72 4.24 17.46
C GLN A 135 -3.17 3.75 17.60
N ASN A 136 -3.36 2.77 18.49
CA ASN A 136 -4.66 2.17 18.82
C ASN A 136 -5.41 1.49 17.67
N GLN A 137 -4.73 1.19 16.56
CA GLN A 137 -5.33 0.36 15.52
C GLN A 137 -5.50 -1.09 16.00
N SER A 138 -6.59 -1.72 15.59
CA SER A 138 -6.80 -3.15 15.78
C SER A 138 -5.79 -3.93 14.94
N GLU A 139 -4.93 -4.71 15.60
CA GLU A 139 -3.98 -5.62 14.96
C GLU A 139 -4.39 -7.09 15.26
N LEU A 140 -5.26 -7.64 14.41
CA LEU A 140 -5.92 -8.92 14.63
C LEU A 140 -5.12 -10.10 14.10
N ARG A 141 -5.02 -11.19 14.87
CA ARG A 141 -4.28 -12.39 14.46
C ARG A 141 -4.99 -13.13 13.33
N ALA A 142 -4.27 -13.36 12.23
CA ALA A 142 -4.74 -14.13 11.08
C ALA A 142 -3.86 -15.38 10.89
N PRO A 143 -4.23 -16.54 11.47
CA PRO A 143 -3.42 -17.76 11.39
C PRO A 143 -3.48 -18.42 10.00
N THR A 144 -4.49 -18.12 9.19
CA THR A 144 -4.69 -18.71 7.85
C THR A 144 -5.06 -17.65 6.83
N ALA A 145 -4.92 -17.97 5.53
CA ALA A 145 -5.27 -17.08 4.44
C ALA A 145 -6.76 -16.75 4.44
N GLU A 146 -7.62 -17.72 4.80
CA GLU A 146 -9.07 -17.56 4.90
C GLU A 146 -9.43 -16.57 6.01
N LYS A 147 -8.71 -16.60 7.14
CA LYS A 147 -8.96 -15.64 8.22
C LYS A 147 -8.51 -14.22 7.83
N ALA A 148 -7.42 -14.09 7.09
CA ALA A 148 -6.98 -12.80 6.54
C ALA A 148 -7.96 -12.26 5.48
N ALA A 149 -8.49 -13.13 4.62
CA ALA A 149 -9.54 -12.78 3.66
C ALA A 149 -10.85 -12.36 4.36
N PHE A 150 -11.25 -13.07 5.42
CA PHE A 150 -12.39 -12.65 6.25
C PHE A 150 -12.21 -11.23 6.83
N PHE A 151 -11.00 -10.86 7.26
CA PHE A 151 -10.73 -9.49 7.71
C PHE A 151 -10.75 -8.48 6.57
N LEU A 152 -10.35 -8.88 5.35
CA LEU A 152 -10.52 -8.03 4.17
C LEU A 152 -12.00 -7.75 3.92
N ASP A 153 -12.85 -8.77 3.91
CA ASP A 153 -14.28 -8.63 3.66
C ASP A 153 -14.94 -7.76 4.74
N ALA A 154 -14.61 -7.99 6.01
CA ALA A 154 -15.07 -7.16 7.12
C ALA A 154 -14.63 -5.70 6.98
N ALA A 155 -13.37 -5.46 6.59
CA ALA A 155 -12.86 -4.11 6.40
C ALA A 155 -13.54 -3.39 5.22
N LEU A 156 -13.80 -4.12 4.11
CA LEU A 156 -14.54 -3.59 2.96
C LEU A 156 -15.99 -3.28 3.32
N ALA A 157 -16.65 -4.12 4.10
CA ALA A 157 -18.01 -3.88 4.60
C ALA A 157 -18.07 -2.66 5.54
N ALA A 158 -17.05 -2.47 6.39
CA ALA A 158 -16.97 -1.34 7.31
C ALA A 158 -16.55 -0.02 6.65
N ARG A 159 -16.00 -0.06 5.41
CA ARG A 159 -15.52 1.12 4.68
C ARG A 159 -16.67 2.10 4.41
N SER A 160 -16.38 3.39 4.54
CA SER A 160 -17.40 4.45 4.44
C SER A 160 -18.08 4.48 3.06
N THR A 161 -17.34 4.10 2.01
CA THR A 161 -17.85 3.95 0.64
C THR A 161 -18.94 2.89 0.46
N SER A 162 -19.09 1.98 1.43
CA SER A 162 -20.07 0.89 1.40
C SER A 162 -21.44 1.32 1.93
N LYS A 163 -21.56 2.54 2.48
CA LYS A 163 -22.82 3.09 2.98
C LYS A 163 -23.58 3.81 1.86
N PRO A 164 -24.91 3.61 1.73
CA PRO A 164 -25.72 4.25 0.69
C PRO A 164 -25.84 5.76 0.86
N GLU A 165 -25.66 6.28 2.07
CA GLU A 165 -25.70 7.73 2.39
C GLU A 165 -24.31 8.39 2.33
N CYS A 166 -23.30 7.73 1.78
CA CYS A 166 -21.97 8.32 1.64
C CYS A 166 -21.96 9.39 0.55
N ASP A 167 -21.58 10.61 0.92
CA ASP A 167 -21.39 11.69 -0.03
C ASP A 167 -20.39 11.28 -1.12
N GLU A 168 -20.75 11.59 -2.36
CA GLU A 168 -19.95 11.29 -3.54
C GLU A 168 -18.52 11.86 -3.45
N GLU A 169 -18.34 12.96 -2.73
CA GLU A 169 -17.03 13.58 -2.47
C GLU A 169 -16.21 12.79 -1.45
N ASP A 170 -16.81 12.34 -0.35
CA ASP A 170 -16.15 11.50 0.66
C ASP A 170 -15.77 10.16 0.06
N ARG A 171 -16.62 9.61 -0.81
CA ARG A 171 -16.33 8.40 -1.56
C ARG A 171 -15.12 8.55 -2.47
N ARG A 172 -14.97 9.70 -3.14
CA ARG A 172 -13.79 9.99 -3.97
C ARG A 172 -12.53 10.21 -3.15
N ASN A 173 -12.65 10.71 -1.93
CA ASN A 173 -11.55 11.01 -1.01
C ASN A 173 -11.43 9.98 0.12
N SER A 174 -11.85 8.73 -0.11
CA SER A 174 -11.63 7.60 0.80
C SER A 174 -10.38 6.84 0.38
N HIS A 175 -9.43 6.73 1.29
CA HIS A 175 -8.20 5.95 1.14
C HIS A 175 -8.20 4.82 2.16
N MET A 176 -7.93 3.60 1.70
CA MET A 176 -7.88 2.42 2.55
C MET A 176 -6.45 1.89 2.61
N PHE A 177 -5.98 1.64 3.82
CA PHE A 177 -4.71 1.01 4.14
C PHE A 177 -5.00 -0.36 4.73
N PHE A 178 -4.75 -1.43 3.99
CA PHE A 178 -4.83 -2.79 4.48
C PHE A 178 -3.41 -3.32 4.68
N THR A 179 -3.02 -3.59 5.92
CA THR A 179 -1.64 -3.99 6.25
C THR A 179 -1.60 -5.38 6.86
N LEU A 180 -0.80 -6.26 6.25
CA LEU A 180 -0.39 -7.52 6.83
C LEU A 180 0.92 -7.31 7.59
N HIS A 181 0.93 -7.64 8.87
CA HIS A 181 2.09 -7.58 9.74
C HIS A 181 2.65 -9.00 9.90
N ILE A 182 3.87 -9.21 9.42
CA ILE A 182 4.54 -10.52 9.40
C ILE A 182 5.65 -10.49 10.46
N TYR A 183 5.44 -11.26 11.53
CA TYR A 183 6.42 -11.49 12.58
C TYR A 183 7.12 -12.83 12.33
N GLN A 184 8.44 -12.78 12.23
CA GLN A 184 9.28 -13.95 11.95
C GLN A 184 10.08 -14.33 13.20
N TYR A 185 10.15 -15.63 13.47
CA TYR A 185 10.91 -16.19 14.58
C TYR A 185 11.71 -17.38 14.07
N ARG A 186 13.03 -17.31 14.22
CA ARG A 186 13.98 -18.36 13.86
C ARG A 186 14.81 -18.70 15.09
N MET A 187 14.85 -19.98 15.44
CA MET A 187 15.79 -20.47 16.43
C MET A 187 17.16 -20.58 15.78
N GLU A 188 18.18 -19.95 16.36
CA GLU A 188 19.54 -20.10 15.89
C GLU A 188 20.07 -21.49 16.22
N LYS A 189 20.72 -22.13 15.24
CA LYS A 189 21.36 -23.44 15.42
C LYS A 189 22.72 -23.35 16.14
N SER A 190 23.20 -22.13 16.39
CA SER A 190 24.40 -21.89 17.20
C SER A 190 24.04 -22.16 18.66
N GLY A 191 24.82 -23.00 19.36
CA GLY A 191 24.56 -23.52 20.71
C GLY A 191 24.43 -22.48 21.85
N LYS A 192 24.25 -21.20 21.54
CA LYS A 192 23.96 -20.11 22.47
C LYS A 192 22.46 -19.82 22.65
N GLY A 193 21.57 -20.57 21.99
CA GLY A 193 20.11 -20.46 22.22
C GLY A 193 19.50 -19.12 21.84
N GLY A 194 20.10 -18.40 20.88
CA GLY A 194 19.57 -17.13 20.37
C GLY A 194 18.30 -17.33 19.54
N MET A 195 17.32 -16.43 19.69
CA MET A 195 16.16 -16.33 18.81
C MET A 195 16.36 -15.13 17.89
N SER A 196 16.63 -15.37 16.60
CA SER A 196 16.62 -14.32 15.59
C SER A 196 15.21 -14.10 15.09
N GLY A 197 14.81 -12.85 14.91
CA GLY A 197 13.46 -12.53 14.51
C GLY A 197 13.35 -11.11 13.99
N GLY A 198 12.29 -10.85 13.25
CA GLY A 198 12.08 -9.56 12.60
C GLY A 198 10.61 -9.33 12.35
N ARG A 199 10.27 -8.07 12.12
CA ARG A 199 8.94 -7.64 11.69
C ARG A 199 9.07 -7.02 10.31
N SER A 200 8.20 -7.47 9.42
CA SER A 200 8.01 -6.92 8.08
C SER A 200 6.54 -6.61 7.87
N ARG A 201 6.24 -5.61 7.06
CA ARG A 201 4.87 -5.21 6.73
C ARG A 201 4.63 -5.28 5.24
N LEU A 202 3.47 -5.78 4.86
CA LEU A 202 2.94 -5.64 3.51
C LEU A 202 1.77 -4.65 3.56
N HIS A 203 2.00 -3.46 3.02
CA HIS A 203 1.00 -2.41 2.87
C HIS A 203 0.30 -2.55 1.52
N LEU A 204 -1.02 -2.69 1.53
CA LEU A 204 -1.87 -2.76 0.34
C LEU A 204 -2.82 -1.57 0.39
N ILE A 205 -2.54 -0.54 -0.41
CA ILE A 205 -3.14 0.78 -0.27
C ILE A 205 -4.03 1.08 -1.48
N ASP A 206 -5.33 1.24 -1.23
CA ASP A 206 -6.28 1.76 -2.22
C ASP A 206 -6.44 3.26 -2.00
N LEU A 207 -5.81 4.05 -2.87
CA LEU A 207 -5.92 5.50 -2.80
C LEU A 207 -7.20 5.96 -3.51
N GLY A 208 -7.93 6.85 -2.85
CA GLY A 208 -8.96 7.67 -3.46
C GLY A 208 -8.43 8.49 -4.64
N SER A 209 -9.33 9.23 -5.28
CA SER A 209 -9.03 9.94 -6.52
C SER A 209 -8.46 11.34 -6.30
N CYS A 210 -8.49 11.87 -5.07
CA CYS A 210 -7.90 13.16 -4.69
C CYS A 210 -8.29 14.30 -5.66
N GLU A 211 -9.56 14.34 -6.07
CA GLU A 211 -10.08 15.43 -6.89
C GLU A 211 -10.46 16.61 -5.99
N LYS A 212 -9.97 17.80 -6.34
CA LYS A 212 -10.49 19.04 -5.76
C LYS A 212 -11.82 19.36 -6.42
N VAL A 213 -12.91 19.32 -5.65
CA VAL A 213 -14.13 20.03 -6.04
C VAL A 213 -13.85 21.52 -5.83
N LEU A 214 -13.77 22.28 -6.91
CA LEU A 214 -13.82 23.74 -6.83
C LEU A 214 -15.24 24.12 -6.38
N SER A 215 -15.51 24.14 -5.08
CA SER A 215 -16.75 24.69 -4.57
C SER A 215 -16.78 26.18 -4.91
N LYS A 216 -17.79 26.60 -5.69
CA LYS A 216 -18.03 28.02 -6.03
C LYS A 216 -18.45 28.87 -4.81
N SER A 217 -18.61 28.28 -3.62
CA SER A 217 -18.83 28.99 -2.37
C SER A 217 -17.50 29.51 -1.83
N ARG A 218 -17.38 30.83 -1.77
CA ARG A 218 -16.33 31.58 -1.06
C ARG A 218 -16.54 31.53 0.46
N ASP A 219 -16.90 30.37 1.02
CA ASP A 219 -17.00 30.23 2.47
C ASP A 219 -15.67 29.73 3.02
N GLU A 220 -15.14 30.55 3.94
CA GLU A 220 -13.83 30.50 4.57
C GLU A 220 -13.68 29.30 5.51
N GLY A 221 -13.46 28.12 4.93
CA GLY A 221 -12.91 26.95 5.62
C GLY A 221 -12.00 26.20 4.66
N SER A 222 -10.68 26.28 4.86
CA SER A 222 -9.70 25.65 3.97
C SER A 222 -9.95 24.14 3.88
N SER A 223 -10.40 23.66 2.72
CA SER A 223 -10.51 22.23 2.44
C SER A 223 -9.11 21.60 2.49
N PHE A 224 -8.87 20.71 3.45
CA PHE A 224 -7.58 20.08 3.72
C PHE A 224 -7.28 18.84 2.84
N SER A 225 -8.20 18.44 1.95
CA SER A 225 -7.99 17.29 1.07
C SER A 225 -6.88 17.58 0.03
N LEU A 226 -5.92 16.65 -0.07
CA LEU A 226 -4.84 16.75 -1.04
C LEU A 226 -5.40 16.61 -2.46
N SER A 227 -4.94 17.47 -3.38
CA SER A 227 -5.12 17.22 -4.81
C SER A 227 -4.25 16.05 -5.25
N LEU A 228 -4.60 15.41 -6.38
CA LEU A 228 -3.79 14.36 -6.99
C LEU A 228 -2.32 14.80 -7.18
N SER A 229 -2.08 16.08 -7.48
CA SER A 229 -0.73 16.66 -7.65
C SER A 229 0.03 16.86 -6.35
N ALA A 230 -0.66 17.29 -5.30
CA ALA A 230 -0.12 17.36 -3.96
C ALA A 230 0.28 15.96 -3.48
N LEU A 231 -0.63 14.99 -3.62
CA LEU A 231 -0.37 13.59 -3.27
C LEU A 231 0.79 12.99 -4.07
N GLY A 232 0.85 13.25 -5.37
CA GLY A 232 1.98 12.83 -6.21
C GLY A 232 3.32 13.40 -5.73
N SER A 233 3.33 14.66 -5.28
CA SER A 233 4.53 15.31 -4.72
C SER A 233 4.94 14.69 -3.38
N VAL A 234 3.98 14.33 -2.53
CA VAL A 234 4.19 13.60 -1.27
C VAL A 234 4.82 12.23 -1.54
N ILE A 235 4.20 11.42 -2.40
CA ILE A 235 4.69 10.08 -2.75
C ILE A 235 6.12 10.16 -3.31
N LEU A 236 6.38 11.11 -4.21
CA LEU A 236 7.71 11.31 -4.78
C LEU A 236 8.74 11.67 -3.71
N ALA A 237 8.40 12.57 -2.79
CA ALA A 237 9.27 12.97 -1.68
C ALA A 237 9.57 11.80 -0.73
N LEU A 238 8.55 11.01 -0.38
CA LEU A 238 8.67 9.85 0.50
C LEU A 238 9.56 8.76 -0.13
N ILE A 239 9.32 8.38 -1.38
CA ILE A 239 10.14 7.38 -2.09
C ILE A 239 11.59 7.89 -2.29
N ASN A 240 11.79 9.20 -2.40
CA ASN A 240 13.13 9.78 -2.45
C ASN A 240 13.87 9.70 -1.11
N GLY A 241 13.18 9.50 0.01
CA GLY A 241 13.74 9.70 1.34
C GLY A 241 14.06 11.17 1.61
N ALA A 242 13.25 12.09 1.07
CA ALA A 242 13.45 13.52 1.28
C ALA A 242 13.31 13.88 2.77
N LYS A 243 14.21 14.72 3.29
CA LYS A 243 14.13 15.22 4.68
C LYS A 243 12.84 16.00 4.95
N HIS A 244 12.40 16.78 3.95
CA HIS A 244 11.17 17.56 4.01
C HIS A 244 10.12 16.94 3.09
N VAL A 245 9.00 16.54 3.68
CA VAL A 245 7.83 16.01 2.96
C VAL A 245 6.77 17.13 2.91
N PRO A 246 6.25 17.51 1.73
CA PRO A 246 5.14 18.46 1.61
C PRO A 246 3.93 17.99 2.41
N TYR A 247 3.09 18.91 2.90
CA TYR A 247 1.86 18.58 3.64
C TYR A 247 2.09 17.62 4.81
N LYS A 248 3.21 17.74 5.53
CA LYS A 248 3.59 16.81 6.61
C LYS A 248 2.53 16.63 7.70
N ASP A 249 1.72 17.66 7.94
CA ASP A 249 0.69 17.68 8.99
C ASP A 249 -0.66 17.08 8.52
N ASN A 250 -0.78 16.75 7.22
CA ASN A 250 -1.93 16.09 6.64
C ASN A 250 -1.92 14.60 7.04
N LYS A 251 -3.03 14.06 7.54
CA LYS A 251 -3.08 12.69 8.09
C LYS A 251 -2.84 11.62 7.03
N LEU A 252 -3.23 11.84 5.77
CA LEU A 252 -2.91 10.91 4.69
C LEU A 252 -1.40 10.89 4.42
N THR A 253 -0.76 12.06 4.43
CA THR A 253 0.70 12.18 4.29
C THR A 253 1.44 11.45 5.41
N MET A 254 0.96 11.60 6.65
CA MET A 254 1.45 10.91 7.83
C MET A 254 1.38 9.38 7.70
N LEU A 255 0.24 8.83 7.26
CA LEU A 255 0.07 7.38 7.02
C LEU A 255 0.96 6.86 5.87
N LEU A 256 1.06 7.63 4.79
CA LEU A 256 1.94 7.27 3.68
C LEU A 256 3.40 7.29 4.10
N ARG A 257 3.79 8.20 5.00
CA ARG A 257 5.15 8.22 5.55
C ARG A 257 5.48 6.96 6.32
N GLU A 258 4.53 6.41 7.08
CA GLU A 258 4.72 5.12 7.76
C GLU A 258 4.90 3.97 6.74
N SER A 259 4.16 4.00 5.63
CA SER A 259 4.13 2.89 4.66
C SER A 259 5.25 2.94 3.60
N LEU A 260 5.62 4.14 3.14
CA LEU A 260 6.55 4.40 2.04
C LEU A 260 7.88 5.03 2.49
N GLY A 261 7.94 5.59 3.69
CA GLY A 261 9.12 6.30 4.19
C GLY A 261 10.28 5.39 4.61
N ASN A 262 10.04 4.08 4.74
CA ASN A 262 11.09 3.11 5.03
C ASN A 262 11.93 2.87 3.76
N ILE A 263 13.23 3.16 3.83
CA ILE A 263 14.16 3.00 2.70
C ILE A 263 14.28 1.55 2.20
N ASN A 264 13.97 0.58 3.07
CA ASN A 264 13.97 -0.85 2.75
C ASN A 264 12.60 -1.35 2.26
N CYS A 265 11.62 -0.46 2.06
CA CYS A 265 10.29 -0.83 1.58
C CYS A 265 10.30 -1.09 0.06
N ARG A 266 10.08 -2.35 -0.32
CA ARG A 266 9.88 -2.76 -1.72
C ARG A 266 8.51 -2.27 -2.18
N THR A 267 8.51 -1.25 -3.03
CA THR A 267 7.27 -0.55 -3.40
C THR A 267 6.88 -0.78 -4.86
N THR A 268 5.64 -1.16 -5.11
CA THR A 268 5.05 -1.24 -6.45
C THR A 268 3.95 -0.21 -6.61
N MET A 269 4.05 0.63 -7.64
CA MET A 269 3.03 1.61 -8.03
C MET A 269 2.31 1.12 -9.28
N LEU A 270 0.98 1.01 -9.18
CA LEU A 270 0.08 0.79 -10.32
C LEU A 270 -0.46 2.14 -10.78
N ALA A 271 0.03 2.64 -11.92
CA ALA A 271 -0.39 3.91 -12.51
C ALA A 271 -1.58 3.70 -13.46
N HIS A 272 -2.73 4.19 -13.04
CA HIS A 272 -3.95 4.17 -13.83
C HIS A 272 -4.07 5.44 -14.67
N ILE A 273 -4.27 5.28 -15.97
CA ILE A 273 -4.44 6.40 -16.91
C ILE A 273 -5.66 6.19 -17.81
N SER A 274 -6.14 7.30 -18.38
CA SER A 274 -7.24 7.32 -19.34
C SER A 274 -6.73 7.60 -20.74
N ASP A 275 -7.34 6.96 -21.73
CA ASP A 275 -7.20 7.27 -23.16
C ASP A 275 -8.14 8.40 -23.62
N SER A 276 -9.05 8.85 -22.76
CA SER A 276 -10.00 9.91 -23.07
C SER A 276 -9.26 11.25 -23.27
N PRO A 277 -9.52 11.98 -24.38
CA PRO A 277 -8.95 13.31 -24.60
C PRO A 277 -9.25 14.30 -23.47
N GLY A 278 -10.40 14.16 -22.82
CA GLY A 278 -10.81 15.00 -21.71
C GLY A 278 -10.03 14.78 -20.41
N SER A 279 -9.25 13.69 -20.31
CA SER A 279 -8.43 13.35 -19.15
C SER A 279 -6.93 13.30 -19.50
N TYR A 280 -6.54 13.95 -20.61
CA TYR A 280 -5.17 13.94 -21.10
C TYR A 280 -4.19 14.58 -20.08
N ALA A 281 -4.57 15.69 -19.46
CA ALA A 281 -3.70 16.40 -18.53
C ALA A 281 -3.39 15.57 -17.28
N GLU A 282 -4.40 14.91 -16.73
CA GLU A 282 -4.33 14.06 -15.54
C GLU A 282 -3.56 12.76 -15.83
N SER A 283 -3.77 12.19 -17.01
CA SER A 283 -3.04 11.01 -17.48
C SER A 283 -1.57 11.33 -17.70
N LEU A 284 -1.26 12.47 -18.36
CA LEU A 284 0.10 12.95 -18.52
C LEU A 284 0.79 13.20 -17.17
N MET A 285 0.07 13.80 -16.21
CA MET A 285 0.61 14.05 -14.88
C MET A 285 0.94 12.75 -14.14
N THR A 286 0.06 11.75 -14.23
CA THR A 286 0.26 10.41 -13.67
C THR A 286 1.48 9.72 -14.30
N LEU A 287 1.59 9.75 -15.63
CA LEU A 287 2.74 9.22 -16.37
C LEU A 287 4.05 9.92 -16.00
N GLN A 288 4.03 11.25 -15.88
CA GLN A 288 5.21 12.02 -15.48
C GLN A 288 5.68 11.66 -14.07
N LEU A 289 4.75 11.49 -13.12
CA LEU A 289 5.06 11.05 -11.77
C LEU A 289 5.66 9.64 -11.78
N ALA A 290 4.98 8.67 -12.40
CA ALA A 290 5.45 7.29 -12.50
C ALA A 290 6.85 7.22 -13.16
N SER A 291 7.07 8.01 -14.23
CA SER A 291 8.36 8.09 -14.92
C SER A 291 9.47 8.70 -14.04
N ARG A 292 9.15 9.68 -13.18
CA ARG A 292 10.11 10.22 -12.20
C ARG A 292 10.49 9.15 -11.17
N ILE A 293 9.51 8.46 -10.59
CA ILE A 293 9.72 7.38 -9.62
C ILE A 293 10.57 6.26 -10.24
N HIS A 294 10.22 5.80 -11.45
CA HIS A 294 10.95 4.75 -12.15
C HIS A 294 12.42 5.12 -12.46
N ARG A 295 12.69 6.38 -12.83
CA ARG A 295 14.07 6.85 -13.08
C ARG A 295 14.92 6.92 -11.82
N MET A 296 14.33 7.29 -10.69
CA MET A 296 15.05 7.36 -9.42
C MET A 296 15.56 6.00 -8.97
N ARG A 297 14.80 4.93 -9.23
CA ARG A 297 15.24 3.54 -9.01
C ARG A 297 16.54 3.24 -9.75
N LYS A 298 16.63 3.56 -11.05
CA LYS A 298 17.82 3.31 -11.88
C LYS A 298 19.05 4.07 -11.37
N LYS A 299 18.88 5.24 -10.77
CA LYS A 299 20.00 6.01 -10.18
C LYS A 299 20.51 5.36 -8.90
N LYS A 300 19.60 4.94 -8.00
CA LYS A 300 19.97 4.24 -6.76
C LYS A 300 20.70 2.93 -7.05
N SER A 301 20.19 2.10 -7.97
CA SER A 301 20.86 0.84 -8.33
C SER A 301 22.26 1.02 -8.93
N LYS A 302 22.46 2.04 -9.79
CA LYS A 302 23.77 2.37 -10.34
C LYS A 302 24.76 2.86 -9.29
N GLN A 303 24.32 3.67 -8.32
CA GLN A 303 25.19 4.16 -7.25
C GLN A 303 25.72 3.01 -6.39
N TYR A 304 24.86 2.08 -5.96
CA TYR A 304 25.29 0.89 -5.21
C TYR A 304 26.22 -0.03 -6.01
N ALA A 305 25.99 -0.19 -7.32
CA ALA A 305 26.88 -0.97 -8.18
C ALA A 305 28.27 -0.31 -8.31
N SER A 306 28.32 1.02 -8.45
CA SER A 306 29.58 1.77 -8.60
C SER A 306 30.42 1.89 -7.32
N SER A 307 29.81 1.75 -6.14
CA SER A 307 30.54 1.77 -4.86
C SER A 307 31.04 0.39 -4.40
N SER A 308 30.81 -0.68 -5.19
CA SER A 308 31.23 -2.06 -4.85
C SER A 308 32.55 -2.51 -5.49
N SER A 309 33.32 -1.62 -6.13
CA SER A 309 34.61 -1.99 -6.76
C SER A 309 35.83 -1.81 -5.83
N GLY A 310 35.80 -2.40 -4.64
CA GLY A 310 36.98 -2.42 -3.77
C GLY A 310 36.80 -3.26 -2.51
N GLY A 311 37.26 -4.51 -2.55
CA GLY A 311 37.44 -5.35 -1.37
C GLY A 311 36.98 -6.79 -1.56
N GLU A 312 37.91 -7.74 -1.46
CA GLU A 312 37.68 -9.17 -1.57
C GLU A 312 36.86 -9.76 -0.39
N SER A 313 36.07 -10.79 -0.70
CA SER A 313 35.65 -11.92 0.15
C SER A 313 34.66 -11.68 1.31
N SER A 314 33.38 -12.03 1.09
CA SER A 314 32.73 -13.27 1.58
C SER A 314 31.20 -13.15 1.42
N CYS A 315 30.57 -14.25 1.04
CA CYS A 315 29.20 -14.33 0.55
C CYS A 315 28.13 -13.92 1.59
N GLU A 316 27.37 -12.87 1.31
CA GLU A 316 25.91 -12.80 1.52
C GLU A 316 25.30 -11.93 0.41
N GLU A 317 24.39 -12.48 -0.38
CA GLU A 317 23.68 -11.76 -1.44
C GLU A 317 22.73 -10.71 -0.84
N GLY A 318 23.24 -9.49 -0.68
CA GLY A 318 22.42 -8.31 -0.38
C GLY A 318 21.46 -8.01 -1.52
N HIS A 319 20.17 -8.31 -1.32
CA HIS A 319 19.11 -8.02 -2.28
C HIS A 319 18.86 -6.51 -2.40
N ASN A 320 18.90 -6.01 -3.64
CA ASN A 320 18.65 -4.61 -3.99
C ASN A 320 17.23 -4.14 -3.63
N PRO A 321 17.04 -2.95 -3.03
CA PRO A 321 15.74 -2.33 -2.88
C PRO A 321 15.23 -2.03 -4.27
N SER A 322 14.05 -2.53 -4.55
CA SER A 322 13.54 -2.59 -5.90
C SER A 322 12.14 -1.98 -5.88
N LEU A 323 11.73 -1.36 -6.97
CA LEU A 323 10.42 -0.74 -7.12
C LEU A 323 9.87 -1.19 -8.47
N VAL A 324 8.63 -1.64 -8.56
CA VAL A 324 7.99 -1.91 -9.87
C VAL A 324 7.04 -0.76 -10.18
N ALA A 325 7.18 -0.13 -11.34
CA ALA A 325 6.16 0.77 -11.87
C ALA A 325 5.43 0.03 -12.98
N ALA A 326 4.14 -0.23 -12.78
CA ALA A 326 3.26 -0.88 -13.72
C ALA A 326 2.16 0.10 -14.16
N ASP A 327 1.96 0.25 -15.46
CA ASP A 327 0.85 1.03 -16.01
C ASP A 327 -0.36 0.12 -16.24
N VAL A 328 -1.55 0.56 -15.84
CA VAL A 328 -2.81 -0.13 -16.13
C VAL A 328 -3.71 0.84 -16.91
N LEU A 329 -3.97 0.51 -18.18
CA LEU A 329 -4.96 1.21 -19.01
C LEU A 329 -6.35 0.68 -18.67
N ARG A 330 -7.26 1.53 -18.17
CA ARG A 330 -8.69 1.19 -18.05
C ARG A 330 -9.54 2.38 -18.46
N SER A 331 -10.36 2.23 -19.51
CA SER A 331 -11.36 3.22 -19.90
C SER A 331 -12.60 3.09 -19.02
N ALA A 332 -13.19 4.23 -18.66
CA ALA A 332 -14.39 4.33 -17.83
C ALA A 332 -15.64 4.08 -18.69
N HIS A 333 -15.86 2.85 -19.14
CA HIS A 333 -17.14 2.43 -19.70
C HIS A 333 -17.65 1.20 -18.95
N GLY A 334 -18.64 1.45 -18.09
CA GLY A 334 -19.33 0.52 -17.21
C GLY A 334 -20.18 1.30 -16.22
#